data_AF-A0A8J6ET66-F1
#
_entry.id   AF-A0A8J6ET66-F1
#
_cell.length_a   1.000
_cell.length_b   1.000
_cell.length_c   1.000
_cell.angle_alpha   90.00
_cell.angle_beta   90.00
_cell.angle_gamma   90.00
#
_symmetry.space_group_name_H-M   'P 1'
#
loop_
_entity.id
_entity.type
_entity.pdbx_description
1 polymer ?
#
loop_
_entity_poly.entity_id
_entity_poly.type
_entity_poly.pdbx_seq_one_letter_code
_entity_poly.pdbx_strand_id
1 'polypeptide(L)'
;MNDSETLDFRELERELANAVAADEKYQRENAAKFRAIHQKVASYEEFRDIVAASNLKPLERKDKIGGDRKQPWNPTATTSSSSKEPACAVLQESLSEPRNAFEFTRNWRRIELKKRYDFLIEIGAEKLSHIFHAEVGSGLLGEFLLVLDEHLQDRHVGEVAEILQCLTKTPRFHLNLAFLSKTEMECCQKLFVKLQILVNEENEADGRLKKALKQLTTLYKVDE
;
A
#
# COMPACT_ATOMS: atom_id res chain seq x y z
N MET A 1 74.38 -42.51 -22.43
CA MET A 1 74.01 -41.49 -23.42
C MET A 1 72.61 -41.03 -23.04
N ASN A 2 72.41 -39.71 -22.94
CA ASN A 2 71.25 -39.09 -22.31
C ASN A 2 69.94 -39.48 -22.99
N ASP A 3 68.99 -40.02 -22.22
CA ASP A 3 67.57 -40.15 -22.59
C ASP A 3 66.91 -38.75 -22.55
N SER A 4 67.40 -37.85 -23.39
CA SER A 4 66.91 -36.48 -23.51
C SER A 4 65.69 -36.45 -24.43
N GLU A 5 64.58 -35.95 -23.89
CA GLU A 5 63.48 -35.30 -24.62
C GLU A 5 62.56 -36.19 -25.49
N THR A 6 61.81 -37.10 -24.86
CA THR A 6 60.45 -37.36 -25.38
C THR A 6 59.54 -36.23 -24.91
N LEU A 7 59.36 -35.19 -25.73
CA LEU A 7 58.42 -34.09 -25.44
C LEU A 7 57.00 -34.64 -25.19
N ASP A 8 56.45 -34.40 -24.01
CA ASP A 8 55.05 -34.71 -23.72
C ASP A 8 54.13 -33.62 -24.29
N PHE A 9 53.55 -33.89 -25.46
CA PHE A 9 52.64 -32.99 -26.14
C PHE A 9 51.42 -32.56 -25.30
N ARG A 10 51.00 -33.39 -24.33
CA ARG A 10 49.85 -33.04 -23.46
C ARG A 10 50.24 -32.00 -22.42
N GLU A 11 51.47 -32.08 -21.91
CA GLU A 11 51.99 -31.10 -20.97
C GLU A 11 52.18 -29.74 -21.65
N LEU A 12 52.73 -29.73 -22.86
CA LEU A 12 52.86 -28.54 -23.71
C LEU A 12 51.50 -27.90 -24.05
N GLU A 13 50.49 -28.71 -24.40
CA GLU A 13 49.15 -28.22 -24.69
C GLU A 13 48.51 -27.55 -23.45
N ARG A 14 48.70 -28.15 -22.27
CA ARG A 14 48.23 -27.58 -21.00
C ARG A 14 48.94 -26.27 -20.66
N GLU A 15 50.25 -26.21 -20.85
CA GLU A 15 51.03 -25.00 -20.64
C GLU A 15 50.59 -23.87 -21.57
N LEU A 16 50.38 -24.19 -22.85
CA LEU A 16 49.86 -23.24 -23.83
C LEU A 16 48.47 -22.73 -23.45
N ALA A 17 47.55 -23.62 -23.08
CA ALA A 17 46.21 -23.24 -22.65
C ALA A 17 46.23 -22.32 -21.41
N ASN A 18 47.12 -22.61 -20.45
CA ASN A 18 47.31 -21.78 -19.26
C ASN A 18 47.88 -20.40 -19.60
N ALA A 19 48.85 -20.33 -20.51
CA ALA A 19 49.44 -19.07 -20.97
C ALA A 19 48.38 -18.19 -21.67
N VAL A 20 47.58 -18.79 -22.56
CA VAL A 20 46.48 -18.08 -23.26
C VAL A 20 45.45 -17.57 -22.25
N ALA A 21 45.03 -18.40 -21.29
CA ALA A 21 44.06 -18.00 -20.27
C ALA A 21 44.59 -16.88 -19.36
N ALA A 22 45.89 -16.87 -19.05
CA ALA A 22 46.55 -15.82 -18.28
C ALA A 22 46.58 -14.50 -19.05
N ASP A 23 46.91 -14.53 -20.34
CA ASP A 23 46.91 -13.35 -21.21
C ASP A 23 45.50 -12.76 -21.35
N GLU A 24 44.48 -13.61 -21.57
CA GLU A 24 43.09 -13.17 -21.62
C GLU A 24 42.65 -12.53 -20.30
N LYS A 25 43.08 -13.09 -19.16
CA LYS A 25 42.80 -12.52 -17.83
C LYS A 25 43.45 -11.15 -17.68
N TYR A 26 44.73 -11.03 -18.03
CA TYR A 26 45.46 -9.77 -17.98
C TYR A 26 44.81 -8.70 -18.85
N GLN A 27 44.39 -9.06 -20.07
CA GLN A 27 43.67 -8.15 -20.97
C GLN A 27 42.34 -7.68 -20.38
N ARG A 28 41.55 -8.60 -19.81
CA ARG A 28 40.26 -8.28 -19.15
C ARG A 28 40.45 -7.33 -17.96
N GLU A 29 41.40 -7.60 -17.09
CA GLU A 29 41.68 -6.76 -15.92
C GLU A 29 42.18 -5.38 -16.33
N ASN A 30 43.09 -5.29 -17.31
CA ASN A 30 43.57 -4.00 -17.81
C ASN A 30 42.47 -3.19 -18.50
N ALA A 31 41.61 -3.83 -19.29
CA ALA A 31 40.44 -3.17 -19.86
C ALA A 31 39.53 -2.60 -18.76
N ALA A 32 39.32 -3.33 -17.67
CA ALA A 32 38.56 -2.83 -16.51
C ALA A 32 39.25 -1.66 -15.80
N LYS A 33 40.59 -1.71 -15.64
CA LYS A 33 41.37 -0.57 -15.09
C LYS A 33 41.17 0.69 -15.93
N PHE A 34 41.34 0.59 -17.26
CA PHE A 34 41.12 1.72 -18.16
C PHE A 34 39.67 2.22 -18.08
N ARG A 35 38.68 1.31 -18.03
CA ARG A 35 37.27 1.69 -17.87
C ARG A 35 37.02 2.47 -16.59
N ALA A 36 37.53 2.01 -15.45
CA ALA A 36 37.36 2.69 -14.16
C ALA A 36 38.01 4.08 -14.16
N ILE A 37 39.19 4.23 -14.79
CA ILE A 37 39.85 5.53 -14.97
C ILE A 37 38.98 6.46 -15.84
N HIS A 38 38.47 5.96 -16.98
CA HIS A 38 37.59 6.74 -17.85
C HIS A 38 36.28 7.15 -17.17
N GLN A 39 35.75 6.32 -16.27
CA GLN A 39 34.56 6.61 -15.46
C GLN A 39 34.81 7.62 -14.34
N LYS A 40 36.08 8.00 -14.07
CA LYS A 40 36.47 8.95 -13.00
C LYS A 40 35.94 8.54 -11.63
N VAL A 41 36.12 7.26 -11.30
CA VAL A 41 35.79 6.65 -10.01
C VAL A 41 36.43 7.44 -8.85
N ALA A 42 35.68 7.65 -7.76
CA ALA A 42 36.06 8.57 -6.69
C ALA A 42 36.99 7.95 -5.63
N SER A 43 36.96 6.62 -5.46
CA SER A 43 37.74 5.92 -4.43
C SER A 43 38.55 4.74 -5.00
N TYR A 44 39.64 4.39 -4.31
CA TYR A 44 40.42 3.21 -4.69
C TYR A 44 39.63 1.90 -4.49
N GLU A 45 38.73 1.85 -3.50
CA GLU A 45 37.89 0.68 -3.25
C GLU A 45 36.97 0.41 -4.44
N GLU A 46 36.30 1.44 -4.96
CA GLU A 46 35.45 1.31 -6.14
C GLU A 46 36.26 0.91 -7.39
N PHE A 47 37.48 1.44 -7.55
CA PHE A 47 38.40 1.01 -8.61
C PHE A 47 38.77 -0.47 -8.48
N ARG A 48 39.12 -0.91 -7.27
CA ARG A 48 39.47 -2.30 -6.97
C ARG A 48 38.31 -3.24 -7.27
N ASP A 49 37.10 -2.86 -6.89
CA ASP A 49 35.90 -3.67 -7.09
C ASP A 49 35.58 -3.82 -8.58
N ILE A 50 35.71 -2.76 -9.38
CA ILE A 50 35.52 -2.82 -10.84
C ILE A 50 36.53 -3.77 -11.50
N VAL A 51 37.80 -3.73 -11.07
CA VAL A 51 38.85 -4.61 -11.62
C VAL A 51 38.64 -6.06 -11.18
N ALA A 52 38.27 -6.29 -9.93
CA ALA A 52 37.95 -7.61 -9.39
C ALA A 52 36.75 -8.24 -10.10
N ALA A 53 35.77 -7.43 -10.50
CA ALA A 53 34.57 -7.84 -11.24
C ALA A 53 34.76 -7.86 -12.77
N SER A 54 35.99 -7.76 -13.28
CA SER A 54 36.28 -7.70 -14.74
C SER A 54 35.87 -8.95 -15.52
N ASN A 55 35.65 -10.08 -14.83
CA ASN A 55 35.14 -11.33 -15.38
C ASN A 55 33.61 -11.35 -15.57
N LEU A 56 32.87 -10.39 -15.02
CA LEU A 56 31.42 -10.32 -15.16
C LEU A 56 31.01 -9.83 -16.55
N LYS A 57 30.04 -10.51 -17.16
CA LYS A 57 29.44 -10.11 -18.45
C LYS A 57 28.22 -9.23 -18.20
N PRO A 58 28.00 -8.17 -19.01
CA PRO A 58 26.75 -7.43 -18.98
C PRO A 58 25.57 -8.39 -19.21
N LEU A 59 24.49 -8.20 -18.45
CA LEU A 59 23.28 -9.00 -18.61
C LEU A 59 22.67 -8.75 -19.99
N GLU A 60 22.49 -9.81 -20.77
CA GLU A 60 21.75 -9.73 -22.02
C GLU A 60 20.24 -9.75 -21.78
N ARG A 61 19.45 -9.33 -22.77
CA ARG A 61 17.97 -9.34 -22.68
C ARG A 61 17.38 -10.73 -22.41
N LYS A 62 18.14 -11.78 -22.72
CA LYS A 62 17.81 -13.19 -22.48
C LYS A 62 18.24 -13.68 -21.09
N ASP A 63 19.16 -12.98 -20.42
CA ASP A 63 19.66 -13.31 -19.09
C ASP A 63 18.78 -12.72 -17.97
N LYS A 64 17.51 -12.38 -18.29
CA LYS A 64 16.57 -11.84 -17.32
C LYS A 64 16.35 -12.88 -16.22
N ILE A 65 16.93 -12.60 -15.06
CA ILE A 65 16.67 -13.33 -13.81
C ILE A 65 15.26 -12.96 -13.36
N GLY A 66 14.31 -13.80 -13.74
CA GLY A 66 12.89 -13.62 -13.48
C GLY A 66 12.11 -13.98 -14.74
N GLY A 67 11.38 -15.10 -14.70
CA GLY A 67 10.49 -15.53 -15.78
C GLY A 67 9.40 -14.50 -16.10
N ASP A 68 8.41 -14.90 -16.92
CA ASP A 68 7.31 -14.02 -17.32
C ASP A 68 6.77 -13.24 -16.13
N ARG A 69 7.09 -11.95 -16.14
CA ARG A 69 6.77 -11.04 -15.06
C ARG A 69 5.26 -10.90 -15.05
N LYS A 70 4.59 -11.68 -14.18
CA LYS A 70 3.12 -11.77 -14.09
C LYS A 70 2.41 -10.44 -13.79
N GLN A 71 3.16 -9.40 -13.41
CA GLN A 71 2.64 -8.09 -13.02
C GLN A 71 3.46 -6.97 -13.70
N PRO A 72 2.84 -6.12 -14.55
CA PRO A 72 3.48 -4.93 -15.08
C PRO A 72 3.99 -4.05 -13.93
N TRP A 73 5.19 -3.47 -14.07
CA TRP A 73 5.70 -2.48 -13.11
C TRP A 73 4.80 -1.26 -13.01
N ASN A 74 4.11 -0.96 -14.10
CA ASN A 74 3.16 0.12 -14.18
C ASN A 74 1.92 -0.35 -14.97
N PRO A 75 0.77 -0.55 -14.31
CA PRO A 75 -0.46 -0.96 -14.99
C PRO A 75 -1.05 0.13 -15.89
N THR A 76 -0.63 1.39 -15.76
CA THR A 76 -1.17 2.52 -16.54
C THR A 76 -0.29 2.94 -17.73
N ALA A 77 0.95 2.42 -17.84
CA ALA A 77 1.84 2.70 -18.96
C ALA A 77 1.66 1.65 -20.07
N THR A 78 0.56 1.69 -20.80
CA THR A 78 0.43 0.91 -22.04
C THR A 78 1.04 1.71 -23.19
N THR A 79 2.15 1.22 -23.75
CA THR A 79 2.68 1.70 -25.03
C THR A 79 1.75 1.26 -26.15
N SER A 80 1.28 2.23 -26.93
CA SER A 80 0.45 2.10 -28.12
C SER A 80 0.99 1.09 -29.14
N SER A 81 0.27 -0.02 -29.37
CA SER A 81 0.21 -0.75 -30.67
C SER A 81 -0.60 -2.05 -30.67
N SER A 82 -1.39 -2.36 -29.64
CA SER A 82 -2.42 -3.38 -29.77
C SER A 82 -3.77 -2.79 -29.43
N SER A 83 -4.57 -2.60 -30.47
CA SER A 83 -6.01 -2.44 -30.43
C SER A 83 -6.66 -3.73 -29.90
N LYS A 84 -6.38 -4.04 -28.65
CA LYS A 84 -7.39 -4.59 -27.76
C LYS A 84 -7.66 -3.44 -26.85
N GLU A 85 -8.73 -2.70 -27.12
CA GLU A 85 -9.37 -2.01 -26.01
C GLU A 85 -9.40 -3.03 -24.88
N PRO A 86 -8.79 -2.76 -23.71
CA PRO A 86 -9.39 -3.37 -22.56
C PRO A 86 -10.80 -2.81 -22.67
N ALA A 87 -11.77 -3.67 -22.96
CA ALA A 87 -13.00 -3.54 -22.25
C ALA A 87 -12.55 -3.49 -20.79
N CYS A 88 -12.26 -2.28 -20.31
CA CYS A 88 -12.73 -1.82 -19.05
C CYS A 88 -14.22 -2.05 -19.19
N ALA A 89 -14.62 -3.32 -19.03
CA ALA A 89 -15.83 -3.64 -18.38
C ALA A 89 -15.61 -3.04 -16.99
N VAL A 90 -15.79 -1.72 -16.91
CA VAL A 90 -16.81 -1.14 -16.08
C VAL A 90 -18.05 -1.96 -16.39
N LEU A 91 -18.07 -3.20 -15.88
CA LEU A 91 -19.28 -3.78 -15.38
C LEU A 91 -19.79 -2.62 -14.54
N GLN A 92 -20.89 -2.02 -14.97
CA GLN A 92 -21.83 -1.41 -14.05
C GLN A 92 -22.21 -2.54 -13.09
N GLU A 93 -21.29 -2.87 -12.21
CA GLU A 93 -21.51 -3.65 -11.03
C GLU A 93 -22.39 -2.68 -10.25
N SER A 94 -23.70 -2.93 -10.33
CA SER A 94 -24.69 -2.42 -9.39
C SER A 94 -24.01 -2.34 -8.03
N LEU A 95 -24.10 -1.18 -7.34
CA LEU A 95 -23.47 -0.94 -6.04
C LEU A 95 -23.81 -2.10 -5.10
N SER A 96 -22.98 -3.12 -5.14
CA SER A 96 -23.22 -4.36 -4.45
C SER A 96 -22.72 -4.14 -3.04
N GLU A 97 -23.38 -4.80 -2.11
CA GLU A 97 -23.04 -4.67 -0.71
C GLU A 97 -21.56 -4.99 -0.48
N PRO A 98 -20.78 -4.07 0.12
CA PRO A 98 -19.33 -4.23 0.23
C PRO A 98 -18.97 -5.35 1.19
N ARG A 99 -18.09 -6.27 0.76
CA ARG A 99 -17.64 -7.41 1.60
C ARG A 99 -16.36 -7.13 2.37
N ASN A 100 -15.61 -6.12 1.96
CA ASN A 100 -14.32 -5.74 2.53
C ASN A 100 -14.09 -4.22 2.47
N ALA A 101 -13.10 -3.73 3.21
CA ALA A 101 -12.79 -2.29 3.30
C ALA A 101 -12.49 -1.64 1.94
N PHE A 102 -11.89 -2.38 0.99
CA PHE A 102 -11.58 -1.86 -0.33
C PHE A 102 -12.85 -1.64 -1.18
N GLU A 103 -13.75 -2.62 -1.21
CA GLU A 103 -15.05 -2.51 -1.88
C GLU A 103 -15.90 -1.40 -1.27
N PHE A 104 -15.90 -1.27 0.06
CA PHE A 104 -16.55 -0.16 0.75
C PHE A 104 -15.99 1.18 0.26
N THR A 105 -14.67 1.34 0.30
CA THR A 105 -14.02 2.61 -0.10
C THR A 105 -14.31 2.93 -1.57
N ARG A 106 -14.29 1.92 -2.44
CA ARG A 106 -14.65 2.05 -3.86
C ARG A 106 -16.09 2.53 -4.04
N ASN A 107 -17.04 1.93 -3.33
CA ASN A 107 -18.45 2.29 -3.40
C ASN A 107 -18.67 3.70 -2.81
N TRP A 108 -18.10 3.98 -1.64
CA TRP A 108 -18.17 5.28 -0.96
C TRP A 108 -17.72 6.45 -1.85
N ARG A 109 -16.63 6.27 -2.61
CA ARG A 109 -16.13 7.27 -3.57
C ARG A 109 -17.06 7.48 -4.77
N ARG A 110 -17.88 6.49 -5.14
CA ARG A 110 -18.82 6.54 -6.28
C ARG A 110 -20.20 7.05 -5.90
N ILE A 111 -20.60 6.91 -4.64
CA ILE A 111 -21.91 7.33 -4.14
C ILE A 111 -21.95 8.86 -4.01
N GLU A 112 -23.05 9.45 -4.47
CA GLU A 112 -23.37 10.87 -4.31
C GLU A 112 -23.44 11.25 -2.83
N LEU A 113 -22.94 12.43 -2.45
CA LEU A 113 -22.87 12.88 -1.05
C LEU A 113 -24.19 12.71 -0.29
N LYS A 114 -25.32 13.07 -0.91
CA LYS A 114 -26.67 13.02 -0.31
C LYS A 114 -27.12 11.61 0.08
N LYS A 115 -26.59 10.57 -0.59
CA LYS A 115 -26.94 9.17 -0.36
C LYS A 115 -25.95 8.45 0.57
N ARG A 116 -24.86 9.11 0.96
CA ARG A 116 -23.83 8.51 1.81
C ARG A 116 -24.33 8.21 3.22
N TYR A 117 -25.24 9.05 3.72
CA TYR A 117 -25.88 8.83 5.01
C TYR A 117 -26.72 7.55 4.98
N ASP A 118 -27.69 7.47 4.06
CA ASP A 118 -28.55 6.29 3.91
C ASP A 118 -27.72 5.02 3.69
N PHE A 119 -26.68 5.09 2.85
CA PHE A 119 -25.77 3.97 2.63
C PHE A 119 -25.03 3.51 3.89
N LEU A 120 -24.60 4.45 4.75
CA LEU A 120 -23.91 4.12 6.00
C LEU A 120 -24.86 3.44 7.00
N ILE A 121 -26.10 3.92 7.07
CA ILE A 121 -27.16 3.35 7.89
C ILE A 121 -27.57 1.95 7.38
N GLU A 122 -27.76 1.78 6.07
CA GLU A 122 -28.13 0.50 5.45
C GLU A 122 -27.11 -0.62 5.70
N ILE A 123 -25.81 -0.28 5.72
CA ILE A 123 -24.76 -1.27 6.07
C ILE A 123 -24.83 -1.61 7.55
N GLY A 124 -25.00 -0.61 8.41
CA GLY A 124 -25.13 -0.78 9.85
C GLY A 124 -23.82 -1.13 10.57
N ALA A 125 -23.87 -1.05 11.91
CA ALA A 125 -22.70 -1.15 12.77
C ALA A 125 -22.02 -2.53 12.76
N GLU A 126 -22.80 -3.61 12.69
CA GLU A 126 -22.28 -4.98 12.70
C GLU A 126 -21.41 -5.26 11.47
N LYS A 127 -21.93 -4.98 10.27
CA LYS A 127 -21.18 -5.21 9.03
C LYS A 127 -20.00 -4.26 8.90
N LEU A 128 -20.15 -3.00 9.31
CA LEU A 128 -19.03 -2.06 9.38
C LEU A 128 -17.88 -2.60 10.24
N SER A 129 -18.19 -3.25 11.36
CA SER A 129 -17.16 -3.85 12.22
C SER A 129 -16.40 -5.00 11.52
N HIS A 130 -17.07 -5.80 10.70
CA HIS A 130 -16.45 -6.86 9.90
C HIS A 130 -15.62 -6.29 8.75
N ILE A 131 -16.15 -5.31 8.02
CA ILE A 131 -15.49 -4.64 6.90
C ILE A 131 -14.20 -3.95 7.38
N PHE A 132 -14.29 -3.20 8.48
CA PHE A 132 -13.20 -2.40 9.05
C PHE A 132 -12.52 -3.06 10.26
N HIS A 133 -12.55 -4.38 10.35
CA HIS A 133 -11.92 -5.14 11.43
C HIS A 133 -10.42 -4.84 11.64
N ALA A 134 -9.72 -4.40 10.58
CA ALA A 134 -8.30 -4.06 10.62
C ALA A 134 -8.05 -2.58 10.95
N GLU A 135 -8.67 -1.66 10.19
CA GLU A 135 -8.63 -0.21 10.43
C GLU A 135 -9.65 0.52 9.55
N VAL A 136 -10.06 1.72 9.96
CA VAL A 136 -10.86 2.65 9.15
C VAL A 136 -9.89 3.63 8.45
N GLY A 137 -9.22 3.15 7.40
CA GLY A 137 -8.17 3.90 6.71
C GLY A 137 -8.67 4.97 5.73
N SER A 138 -7.71 5.68 5.10
CA SER A 138 -7.93 6.64 4.00
C SER A 138 -8.76 7.90 4.31
N GLY A 139 -8.82 8.31 5.58
CA GLY A 139 -9.56 9.49 6.01
C GLY A 139 -11.09 9.27 6.10
N LEU A 140 -11.56 8.04 5.94
CA LEU A 140 -12.99 7.72 5.97
C LEU A 140 -13.65 8.07 7.30
N LEU A 141 -12.92 7.98 8.43
CA LEU A 141 -13.47 8.34 9.74
C LEU A 141 -13.96 9.80 9.77
N GLY A 142 -13.17 10.74 9.24
CA GLY A 142 -13.57 12.14 9.16
C GLY A 142 -14.76 12.35 8.24
N GLU A 143 -14.76 11.70 7.07
CA GLU A 143 -15.90 11.73 6.14
C GLU A 143 -17.19 11.18 6.76
N PHE A 144 -17.10 10.10 7.56
CA PHE A 144 -18.25 9.54 8.27
C PHE A 144 -18.80 10.53 9.28
N LEU A 145 -17.93 11.16 10.09
CA LEU A 145 -18.35 12.13 11.09
C LEU A 145 -19.06 13.34 10.47
N LEU A 146 -18.56 13.84 9.33
CA LEU A 146 -19.18 14.94 8.60
C LEU A 146 -20.57 14.55 8.06
N VAL A 147 -20.68 13.39 7.40
CA VAL A 147 -21.95 12.91 6.84
C VAL A 147 -22.98 12.66 7.94
N LEU A 148 -22.55 12.11 9.08
CA LEU A 148 -23.41 11.87 10.24
C LEU A 148 -23.89 13.17 10.88
N ASP A 149 -23.06 14.21 10.96
CA ASP A 149 -23.45 15.53 11.51
C ASP A 149 -24.44 16.29 10.60
N GLU A 150 -24.24 16.21 9.28
CA GLU A 150 -25.02 16.94 8.28
C GLU A 150 -26.43 16.35 8.07
N HIS A 151 -26.55 15.02 8.16
CA HIS A 151 -27.78 14.30 7.81
C HIS A 151 -28.40 13.51 8.97
N LEU A 152 -28.04 13.82 10.22
CA LEU A 152 -28.63 13.19 11.41
C LEU A 152 -30.16 13.32 11.43
N GLN A 153 -30.84 12.20 11.68
CA GLN A 153 -32.28 12.16 11.91
C GLN A 153 -32.58 11.48 13.25
N ASP A 154 -33.60 11.96 13.96
CA ASP A 154 -33.98 11.49 15.31
C ASP A 154 -34.26 9.97 15.35
N ARG A 155 -34.86 9.43 14.29
CA ARG A 155 -35.14 7.99 14.14
C ARG A 155 -33.89 7.10 14.21
N HIS A 156 -32.75 7.62 13.77
CA HIS A 156 -31.52 6.84 13.56
C HIS A 156 -30.48 7.05 14.68
N VAL A 157 -30.83 7.77 15.76
CA VAL A 157 -29.91 8.11 16.85
C VAL A 157 -29.26 6.86 17.48
N GLY A 158 -30.02 5.79 17.66
CA GLY A 158 -29.51 4.51 18.16
C GLY A 158 -28.49 3.86 17.20
N GLU A 159 -28.83 3.76 15.93
CA GLU A 159 -27.98 3.18 14.88
C GLU A 159 -26.68 3.97 14.71
N VAL A 160 -26.76 5.30 14.73
CA VAL A 160 -25.58 6.18 14.67
C VAL A 160 -24.67 5.97 15.88
N ALA A 161 -25.24 5.86 17.08
CA ALA A 161 -24.46 5.60 18.29
C ALA A 161 -23.75 4.23 18.24
N GLU A 162 -24.43 3.20 17.71
CA GLU A 162 -23.84 1.88 17.50
C GLU A 162 -22.71 1.90 16.46
N ILE A 163 -22.89 2.62 15.35
CA ILE A 163 -21.86 2.79 14.32
C ILE A 163 -20.63 3.46 14.94
N LEU A 164 -20.80 4.58 15.65
CA LEU A 164 -19.70 5.27 16.33
C LEU A 164 -19.02 4.35 17.34
N GLN A 165 -19.77 3.55 18.09
CA GLN A 165 -19.20 2.57 19.00
C GLN A 165 -18.40 1.48 18.27
N CYS A 166 -18.89 0.96 17.15
CA CYS A 166 -18.15 -0.01 16.36
C CYS A 166 -16.84 0.56 15.82
N LEU A 167 -16.83 1.82 15.37
CA LEU A 167 -15.61 2.48 14.88
C LEU A 167 -14.54 2.60 15.98
N THR A 168 -14.94 2.86 17.24
CA THR A 168 -13.99 2.92 18.38
C THR A 168 -13.30 1.59 18.70
N LYS A 169 -13.91 0.46 18.32
CA LYS A 169 -13.37 -0.89 18.59
C LYS A 169 -12.32 -1.32 17.56
N THR A 170 -12.10 -0.54 16.49
CA THR A 170 -11.16 -0.90 15.43
C THR A 170 -9.71 -0.76 15.88
N PRO A 171 -8.80 -1.65 15.44
CA PRO A 171 -7.37 -1.47 15.67
C PRO A 171 -6.95 -0.15 15.02
N ARG A 172 -6.20 0.68 15.75
CA ARG A 172 -5.73 2.01 15.29
C ARG A 172 -6.80 3.11 15.25
N PHE A 173 -7.93 2.95 15.95
CA PHE A 173 -8.90 4.05 16.12
C PHE A 173 -8.23 5.36 16.60
N HIS A 174 -7.38 5.29 17.63
CA HIS A 174 -6.68 6.48 18.16
C HIS A 174 -5.77 7.17 17.14
N LEU A 175 -5.17 6.43 16.22
CA LEU A 175 -4.35 7.01 15.15
C LEU A 175 -5.23 7.73 14.13
N ASN A 176 -6.35 7.13 13.75
CA ASN A 176 -7.33 7.77 12.87
C ASN A 176 -7.92 9.03 13.51
N LEU A 177 -8.18 9.00 14.82
CA LEU A 177 -8.61 10.17 15.58
C LEU A 177 -7.55 11.29 15.57
N ALA A 178 -6.26 10.94 15.73
CA ALA A 178 -5.16 11.90 15.69
C ALA A 178 -4.95 12.55 14.30
N PHE A 179 -5.45 11.93 13.23
CA PHE A 179 -5.39 12.47 11.87
C PHE A 179 -6.62 13.29 11.48
N LEU A 180 -7.63 13.41 12.34
CA LEU A 180 -8.75 14.30 12.07
C LEU A 180 -8.26 15.75 11.99
N SER A 181 -8.74 16.46 10.98
CA SER A 181 -8.56 17.91 10.87
C SER A 181 -9.36 18.63 11.96
N LYS A 182 -8.98 19.89 12.23
CA LYS A 182 -9.71 20.74 13.18
C LYS A 182 -11.20 20.86 12.84
N THR A 183 -11.52 20.99 11.55
CA THR A 183 -12.89 21.09 11.06
C THR A 183 -13.69 19.80 11.29
N GLU A 184 -13.07 18.64 11.06
CA GLU A 184 -13.72 17.34 11.31
C GLU A 184 -13.91 17.09 12.82
N MET A 185 -12.96 17.54 13.65
CA MET A 185 -13.05 17.46 15.09
C MET A 185 -14.19 18.35 15.63
N GLU A 186 -14.32 19.59 15.14
CA GLU A 186 -15.43 20.47 15.49
C GLU A 186 -16.79 19.87 15.09
N CYS A 187 -16.88 19.25 13.90
CA CYS A 187 -18.08 18.53 13.47
C CYS A 187 -18.37 17.31 14.36
N CYS A 188 -17.34 16.58 14.80
CA CYS A 188 -17.49 15.50 15.77
C CYS A 188 -18.10 16.01 17.09
N GLN A 189 -17.57 17.10 17.64
CA GLN A 189 -18.10 17.71 18.86
C GLN A 189 -19.56 18.13 18.68
N LYS A 190 -19.90 18.80 17.58
CA LYS A 190 -21.28 19.21 17.24
C LYS A 190 -22.23 18.01 17.14
N LEU A 191 -21.79 16.92 16.49
CA LEU A 191 -22.55 15.68 16.38
C LEU A 191 -22.87 15.09 17.75
N PHE A 192 -21.88 15.00 18.65
CA PHE A 192 -22.11 14.48 20.00
C PHE A 192 -23.05 15.35 20.83
N VAL A 193 -22.98 16.68 20.69
CA VAL A 193 -23.94 17.59 21.34
C VAL A 193 -25.36 17.35 20.81
N LYS A 194 -25.55 17.25 19.49
CA LYS A 194 -26.85 16.92 18.88
C LYS A 194 -27.40 15.59 19.38
N LEU A 195 -26.57 14.53 19.39
CA LEU A 195 -26.96 13.21 19.91
C LEU A 195 -27.37 13.27 21.38
N GLN A 196 -26.67 14.03 22.22
CA GLN A 196 -27.02 14.19 23.63
C GLN A 196 -28.36 14.92 23.82
N ILE A 197 -28.64 15.96 23.02
CA ILE A 197 -29.92 16.69 23.07
C ILE A 197 -31.06 15.75 22.72
N LEU A 198 -30.97 15.05 21.58
CA LEU A 198 -32.02 14.14 21.10
C LEU A 198 -32.30 13.00 22.07
N VAL A 199 -31.25 12.39 22.66
CA VAL A 199 -31.39 11.33 23.66
C VAL A 199 -31.96 11.84 25.00
N ASN A 200 -31.85 13.13 25.30
CA ASN A 200 -32.46 13.72 26.48
C ASN A 200 -33.93 14.11 26.26
N GLU A 201 -34.31 14.45 25.02
CA GLU A 201 -35.70 14.78 24.64
C GLU A 201 -36.59 13.55 24.56
N GLU A 202 -36.05 12.41 24.13
CA GLU A 202 -36.72 11.12 24.26
C GLU A 202 -36.68 10.65 25.74
N ASN A 203 -37.70 11.04 26.51
CA ASN A 203 -37.87 10.69 27.94
C ASN A 203 -37.86 9.18 28.26
N GLU A 204 -37.90 8.31 27.24
CA GLU A 204 -37.84 6.84 27.32
C GLU A 204 -36.51 6.26 26.79
N ALA A 205 -35.49 7.09 26.53
CA ALA A 205 -34.22 6.62 25.97
C ALA A 205 -33.46 5.76 27.00
N ASP A 206 -33.37 4.47 26.65
CA ASP A 206 -32.64 3.38 27.29
C ASP A 206 -31.42 3.90 28.06
N GLY A 207 -31.41 3.80 29.40
CA GLY A 207 -30.30 4.29 30.23
C GLY A 207 -28.92 3.74 29.82
N ARG A 208 -28.92 2.65 29.05
CA ARG A 208 -27.77 2.07 28.35
C ARG A 208 -27.20 2.99 27.27
N LEU A 209 -28.04 3.59 26.42
CA LEU A 209 -27.62 4.51 25.37
C LEU A 209 -27.00 5.78 25.95
N LYS A 210 -27.61 6.36 26.99
CA LYS A 210 -27.03 7.52 27.72
C LYS A 210 -25.64 7.20 28.28
N LYS A 211 -25.46 6.01 28.85
CA LYS A 211 -24.16 5.55 29.35
C LYS A 211 -23.16 5.33 28.21
N ALA A 212 -23.60 4.72 27.10
CA ALA A 212 -22.76 4.49 25.93
C ALA A 212 -22.29 5.80 25.31
N LEU A 213 -23.18 6.79 25.13
CA LEU A 213 -22.82 8.11 24.62
C LEU A 213 -21.77 8.80 25.51
N LYS A 214 -21.92 8.76 26.84
CA LYS A 214 -20.91 9.30 27.76
C LYS A 214 -19.54 8.63 27.56
N GLN A 215 -19.51 7.31 27.37
CA GLN A 215 -18.26 6.61 27.07
C GLN A 215 -17.68 7.03 25.71
N LEU A 216 -18.52 7.17 24.69
CA LEU A 216 -18.07 7.61 23.36
C LEU A 216 -17.51 9.03 23.38
N THR A 217 -18.12 9.97 24.11
CA THR A 217 -17.61 11.33 24.29
C THR A 217 -16.18 11.32 24.83
N THR A 218 -15.91 10.47 25.83
CA THR A 218 -14.54 10.32 26.36
C THR A 218 -13.56 9.70 25.37
N LEU A 219 -13.99 8.71 24.58
CA LEU A 219 -13.13 8.01 23.61
C LEU A 219 -12.76 8.88 22.41
N TYR A 220 -13.69 9.72 21.95
CA TYR A 220 -13.45 10.67 20.86
C TYR A 220 -12.74 11.95 21.33
N LYS A 221 -12.40 12.07 22.62
CA LYS A 221 -11.77 13.26 23.22
C LYS A 221 -12.55 14.54 22.92
N VAL A 222 -13.87 14.48 23.04
CA VAL A 222 -14.76 15.62 22.80
C VAL A 222 -14.73 16.61 23.98
N ASP A 223 -14.17 16.20 25.13
CA ASP A 223 -14.13 16.96 26.39
C ASP A 223 -12.86 17.82 26.63
N GLU A 224 -12.01 18.07 25.61
CA GLU A 224 -10.86 19.00 25.72
C GLU A 224 -10.99 20.22 24.80
#